data_AF-A0A7G3ZYW2-F1
#
_entry.id   AF-A0A7G3ZYW2-F1
#
_cell.length_a   1.000
_cell.length_b   1.000
_cell.length_c   1.000
_cell.angle_alpha   90.00
_cell.angle_beta   90.00
_cell.angle_gamma   90.00
#
_symmetry.space_group_name_H-M   'P 1'
#
loop_
_entity.id
_entity.type
_entity.pdbx_description
1 polymer ?
#
loop_
_entity_poly.entity_id
_entity_poly.type
_entity_poly.pdbx_seq_one_letter_code
_entity_poly.pdbx_strand_id
1 'polypeptide(L)'
;MFSPGPGAAGHIIEPRKQMAHVTKNSGVHFTIHDLRRTFITIAESLDIPAYALKRLMNHKMSNDVTAGYIIVDVERLRKPMQLVTDYVLKCMGVSKSADVIDIQPTKIA
;
A
#
# COMPACT_ATOMS: atom_id res chain seq x y z
N MET A 1 7.99 -7.56 -10.89
CA MET A 1 6.77 -8.39 -11.00
C MET A 1 6.69 -9.30 -9.79
N PHE A 2 5.91 -8.92 -8.76
CA PHE A 2 5.64 -9.80 -7.62
C PHE A 2 4.72 -10.94 -8.07
N SER A 3 5.31 -12.04 -8.55
CA SER A 3 4.64 -13.31 -8.76
C SER A 3 5.07 -14.27 -7.65
N PRO A 4 4.14 -14.86 -6.87
CA PRO A 4 4.48 -15.91 -5.93
C PRO A 4 4.60 -17.21 -6.73
N GLY A 5 5.81 -17.54 -7.18
CA GLY A 5 6.13 -18.87 -7.71
C GLY A 5 6.58 -19.79 -6.56
N PRO A 6 6.32 -21.10 -6.63
CA PRO A 6 6.78 -22.03 -5.61
C PRO A 6 8.25 -22.45 -5.91
N GLY A 7 9.18 -22.27 -4.95
CA GLY A 7 10.43 -23.04 -4.98
C GLY A 7 11.73 -22.35 -4.51
N ALA A 8 12.26 -22.87 -3.39
CA ALA A 8 13.65 -23.23 -3.05
C ALA A 8 14.85 -22.27 -3.18
N ALA A 9 14.77 -21.07 -3.77
CA ALA A 9 15.96 -20.23 -3.99
C ALA A 9 15.75 -18.72 -3.69
N GLY A 10 15.55 -18.38 -2.42
CA GLY A 10 15.49 -16.96 -1.98
C GLY A 10 14.17 -16.23 -2.27
N HIS A 11 13.09 -16.98 -2.55
CA HIS A 11 11.72 -16.48 -2.71
C HIS A 11 10.87 -16.91 -1.52
N ILE A 12 9.79 -16.18 -1.20
CA ILE A 12 8.83 -16.56 -0.16
C ILE A 12 8.28 -17.95 -0.49
N ILE A 13 8.74 -18.94 0.27
CA ILE A 13 8.65 -20.36 -0.08
C ILE A 13 7.19 -20.85 -0.05
N GLU A 14 6.35 -20.23 0.77
CA GLU A 14 4.89 -20.32 0.70
C GLU A 14 4.34 -19.33 1.74
N PRO A 15 3.74 -18.19 1.37
CA PRO A 15 3.11 -17.31 2.35
C PRO A 15 1.82 -17.92 2.91
N ARG A 16 1.44 -19.13 2.46
CA ARG A 16 0.19 -19.81 2.82
C ARG A 16 0.08 -20.03 4.32
N LYS A 17 1.18 -20.32 5.02
CA LYS A 17 1.17 -20.47 6.48
C LYS A 17 0.88 -19.15 7.19
N GLN A 18 1.54 -18.06 6.77
CA GLN A 18 1.33 -16.73 7.32
C GLN A 18 -0.07 -16.20 6.98
N MET A 19 -0.51 -16.40 5.74
CA MET A 19 -1.86 -16.04 5.30
C MET A 19 -2.94 -16.84 6.04
N ALA A 20 -2.73 -18.14 6.25
CA ALA A 20 -3.64 -18.96 7.06
C ALA A 20 -3.70 -18.47 8.51
N HIS A 21 -2.56 -18.09 9.08
CA HIS A 21 -2.49 -17.51 10.42
C HIS A 21 -3.24 -16.17 10.51
N VAL A 22 -3.01 -15.26 9.55
CA VAL A 22 -3.73 -13.98 9.51
C VAL A 22 -5.22 -14.19 9.23
N THR A 23 -5.59 -15.08 8.32
CA THR A 23 -6.99 -15.44 8.03
C THR A 23 -7.69 -15.98 9.29
N LYS A 24 -7.01 -16.86 10.04
CA LYS A 24 -7.55 -17.42 11.29
C LYS A 24 -7.76 -16.34 12.36
N ASN A 25 -6.82 -15.41 12.49
CA ASN A 25 -6.89 -14.38 13.53
C ASN A 25 -7.81 -13.20 13.17
N SER A 26 -7.91 -12.85 11.89
CA SER A 26 -8.74 -11.75 11.40
C SER A 26 -10.16 -12.19 11.02
N GLY A 27 -10.38 -13.48 10.77
CA GLY A 27 -11.63 -14.01 10.20
C GLY A 27 -11.84 -13.67 8.72
N VAL A 28 -10.87 -12.99 8.07
CA VAL A 28 -10.98 -12.54 6.68
C VAL A 28 -10.21 -13.47 5.77
N HIS A 29 -10.90 -14.08 4.80
CA HIS A 29 -10.27 -14.85 3.73
C HIS A 29 -9.80 -13.91 2.61
N PHE A 30 -8.51 -13.95 2.28
CA PHE A 30 -7.94 -13.17 1.18
C PHE A 30 -6.78 -13.91 0.50
N THR A 31 -6.51 -13.53 -0.74
CA THR A 31 -5.35 -14.00 -1.52
C THR A 31 -4.27 -12.92 -1.65
N ILE A 32 -3.07 -13.30 -2.11
CA ILE A 32 -1.99 -12.34 -2.42
C ILE A 32 -2.43 -11.35 -3.51
N HIS A 33 -3.25 -11.81 -4.46
CA HIS A 33 -3.80 -10.95 -5.50
C HIS A 33 -4.75 -9.91 -4.92
N ASP A 34 -5.49 -10.24 -3.88
CA ASP A 34 -6.38 -9.30 -3.22
C ASP A 34 -5.57 -8.22 -2.49
N LEU A 35 -4.47 -8.58 -1.83
CA LEU A 35 -3.54 -7.58 -1.26
C LEU A 35 -3.03 -6.60 -2.32
N ARG A 36 -2.65 -7.13 -3.49
CA ARG A 36 -2.20 -6.31 -4.62
C ARG A 36 -3.30 -5.42 -5.18
N ARG A 37 -4.54 -5.91 -5.30
CA ARG A 37 -5.69 -5.12 -5.74
C ARG A 37 -6.01 -4.03 -4.72
N THR A 38 -6.05 -4.36 -3.43
CA THR A 38 -6.26 -3.40 -2.36
C THR A 38 -5.20 -2.29 -2.39
N PHE A 39 -3.92 -2.63 -2.60
CA PHE A 39 -2.88 -1.62 -2.75
C PHE A 39 -3.13 -0.69 -3.94
N ILE A 40 -3.54 -1.22 -5.10
CA ILE A 40 -3.87 -0.41 -6.29
C ILE A 40 -5.05 0.51 -5.99
N THR A 41 -6.12 -0.01 -5.41
CA THR A 41 -7.34 0.75 -5.10
C THR A 41 -7.07 1.86 -4.10
N ILE A 42 -6.27 1.60 -3.05
CA ILE A 42 -5.86 2.63 -2.10
C ILE A 42 -5.03 3.71 -2.80
N ALA A 43 -4.04 3.30 -3.61
CA ALA A 43 -3.19 4.27 -4.30
C ALA A 43 -3.98 5.14 -5.30
N GLU A 44 -4.96 4.56 -5.99
CA GLU A 44 -5.86 5.28 -6.88
C GLU A 44 -6.75 6.26 -6.11
N SER A 45 -7.28 5.86 -4.95
CA SER A 45 -8.05 6.76 -4.07
C SER A 45 -7.26 7.94 -3.48
N LEU A 46 -5.92 7.85 -3.51
CA LEU A 46 -4.98 8.89 -3.05
C LEU A 46 -4.45 9.74 -4.22
N ASP A 47 -5.05 9.62 -5.42
CA ASP A 47 -4.65 10.32 -6.65
C ASP A 47 -3.17 10.12 -7.03
N ILE A 48 -2.60 8.96 -6.69
CA ILE A 48 -1.20 8.66 -7.05
C ILE A 48 -1.08 8.46 -8.56
N PRO A 49 -0.14 9.15 -9.24
CA PRO A 49 0.00 9.04 -10.69
C PRO A 49 0.20 7.59 -11.15
N ALA A 50 -0.56 7.17 -12.16
CA ALA A 50 -0.56 5.79 -12.68
C ALA A 50 0.86 5.30 -13.05
N TYR A 51 1.73 6.19 -13.50
CA TYR A 51 3.11 5.86 -13.81
C TYR A 51 3.93 5.51 -12.55
N ALA A 52 3.79 6.30 -11.48
CA ALA A 52 4.41 6.01 -10.19
C ALA A 52 3.85 4.71 -9.60
N LEU A 53 2.54 4.49 -9.69
CA LEU A 53 1.90 3.25 -9.22
C LEU A 53 2.42 2.00 -9.94
N LYS A 54 2.53 2.03 -11.28
CA LYS A 54 3.11 0.92 -12.07
C LYS A 54 4.55 0.59 -11.62
N ARG A 55 5.34 1.62 -11.28
CA ARG A 55 6.71 1.45 -10.76
C ARG A 55 6.72 0.87 -9.34
N LEU A 56 5.88 1.37 -8.42
CA LEU A 56 5.75 0.81 -7.06
C LEU A 56 5.41 -0.68 -7.06
N MET A 57 4.63 -1.13 -8.04
CA MET A 57 4.27 -2.54 -8.21
C MET A 57 5.31 -3.38 -8.98
N ASN A 58 6.42 -2.77 -9.40
CA ASN A 58 7.44 -3.37 -10.27
C ASN A 58 6.85 -3.97 -11.56
N HIS A 59 5.91 -3.28 -12.22
CA HIS A 59 5.36 -3.71 -13.51
C HIS A 59 6.32 -3.39 -14.65
N LYS A 60 6.38 -4.27 -15.65
CA LYS A 60 7.16 -4.04 -16.86
C LYS A 60 6.46 -2.99 -17.72
N MET A 61 7.18 -1.95 -18.14
CA MET A 61 6.68 -0.86 -18.98
C MET A 61 7.17 -1.00 -20.44
N SER A 62 7.25 -2.24 -20.94
CA SER A 62 8.06 -2.58 -22.13
C SER A 62 7.63 -1.95 -23.46
N ASN A 63 6.46 -1.33 -23.55
CA ASN A 63 5.95 -0.71 -24.78
C ASN A 63 5.71 0.80 -24.66
N ASP A 64 6.13 1.43 -23.56
CA ASP A 64 5.86 2.85 -23.34
C ASP A 64 7.11 3.67 -23.65
N VAL A 65 7.20 4.19 -24.87
CA VAL A 65 8.31 5.05 -25.32
C VAL A 65 8.45 6.33 -24.48
N THR A 66 7.36 6.77 -23.85
CA THR A 66 7.32 7.89 -22.90
C THR A 66 7.96 7.53 -21.56
N ALA A 67 7.96 6.24 -21.19
CA ALA A 67 8.54 5.74 -19.95
C ALA A 67 10.07 5.86 -19.91
N GLY A 68 10.73 6.02 -21.07
CA GLY A 68 12.17 6.26 -21.16
C GLY A 68 12.58 7.69 -20.81
N TYR A 69 11.67 8.67 -20.92
CA TYR A 69 11.94 10.08 -20.65
C TYR A 69 11.65 10.49 -19.20
N ILE A 70 10.83 9.72 -18.48
CA ILE A 70 10.56 9.95 -17.07
C ILE A 70 11.73 9.37 -16.28
N ILE A 71 12.68 10.23 -15.89
CA ILE A 71 13.72 9.88 -14.93
C ILE A 71 13.01 9.57 -13.60
N VAL A 72 12.83 8.28 -13.33
CA VAL A 72 12.23 7.79 -12.09
C VAL A 72 13.30 7.84 -11.02
N ASP A 73 13.42 9.00 -10.38
CA ASP A 73 14.17 9.09 -9.14
C ASP A 73 13.42 8.31 -8.05
N VAL A 74 14.14 7.44 -7.33
CA VAL A 74 13.61 6.69 -6.17
C VAL A 74 13.04 7.67 -5.13
N GLU A 75 13.60 8.87 -5.04
CA GLU A 75 13.08 9.96 -4.20
C GLU A 75 11.64 10.35 -4.54
N ARG A 76 11.26 10.29 -5.82
CA ARG A 76 9.89 10.59 -6.26
C ARG A 76 8.90 9.50 -5.87
N LEU A 77 9.35 8.26 -5.65
CA LEU A 77 8.51 7.15 -5.22
C LEU A 77 8.32 7.09 -3.71
N ARG A 78 9.21 7.72 -2.92
CA ARG A 78 9.07 7.78 -1.46
C ARG A 78 7.77 8.44 -1.03
N LYS A 79 7.44 9.62 -1.58
CA LYS A 79 6.22 10.35 -1.19
C LYS A 79 4.94 9.54 -1.45
N PRO A 80 4.72 8.98 -2.66
CA PRO A 80 3.59 8.10 -2.92
C PRO A 80 3.54 6.87 -2.00
N MET A 81 4.68 6.23 -1.74
CA MET A 81 4.71 5.07 -0.83
C MET A 81 4.30 5.47 0.59
N GLN A 82 4.83 6.60 1.08
CA GLN A 82 4.52 7.11 2.41
C GLN A 82 3.03 7.44 2.54
N LEU A 83 2.42 8.06 1.53
CA LEU A 83 0.98 8.36 1.53
C LEU A 83 0.12 7.11 1.68
N VAL A 84 0.46 6.03 0.96
CA VAL A 84 -0.25 4.75 1.09
C VAL A 84 -0.05 4.17 2.50
N THR A 85 1.16 4.23 3.04
CA THR A 85 1.46 3.76 4.40
C THR A 85 0.67 4.54 5.45
N ASP A 86 0.67 5.87 5.38
CA ASP A 86 -0.02 6.75 6.32
C ASP A 86 -1.53 6.50 6.28
N TYR A 87 -2.10 6.32 5.08
CA TYR A 87 -3.50 5.96 4.91
C TYR A 87 -3.84 4.64 5.61
N VAL A 88 -3.04 3.59 5.38
CA VAL A 88 -3.26 2.28 6.03
C VAL A 88 -3.14 2.40 7.56
N LEU A 89 -2.13 3.10 8.07
CA LEU A 89 -1.95 3.33 9.52
C LEU A 89 -3.12 4.11 10.13
N LYS A 90 -3.65 5.10 9.40
CA LYS A 90 -4.84 5.84 9.79
C LYS A 90 -6.08 4.94 9.85
N CYS A 91 -6.29 4.09 8.85
CA CYS A 91 -7.39 3.12 8.85
C CYS A 91 -7.27 2.08 9.98
N MET A 92 -6.05 1.74 10.39
CA MET A 92 -5.78 0.83 11.51
C MET A 92 -5.91 1.50 12.89
N GLY A 93 -6.11 2.83 12.94
CA GLY A 93 -6.16 3.58 14.20
C GLY A 93 -4.79 3.72 14.91
N VAL A 94 -3.70 3.41 14.22
CA VAL A 94 -2.33 3.50 14.76
C VAL A 94 -1.85 4.95 14.74
N SER A 95 -2.28 5.73 13.75
CA SER A 95 -1.96 7.15 13.61
C SER A 95 -3.19 8.00 13.93
N LYS A 96 -3.04 9.01 14.80
CA LYS A 96 -4.09 9.98 15.10
C LYS A 96 -4.43 10.77 13.83
N SER A 97 -5.72 10.87 13.52
CA SER A 97 -6.20 11.61 12.34
C SER A 97 -6.17 13.13 12.53
N ALA A 98 -6.25 13.59 13.78
CA ALA A 98 -6.17 14.99 14.19
C ALA A 98 -5.85 15.06 15.70
N ASP A 99 -5.31 16.18 16.16
CA ASP A 99 -5.24 16.49 17.59
C ASP A 99 -6.65 16.78 18.10
N VAL A 100 -7.17 15.87 18.91
CA VAL A 100 -8.45 16.06 19.59
C VAL A 100 -8.22 17.03 20.75
N ILE A 101 -8.64 18.27 20.57
CA ILE A 101 -8.62 19.28 21.63
C ILE A 101 -10.02 19.33 22.25
N ASP A 102 -10.13 19.12 23.55
CA ASP A 102 -11.39 19.23 24.27
C ASP A 102 -11.92 20.68 24.21
N ILE A 103 -13.13 20.83 23.67
CA ILE A 103 -13.84 22.11 23.66
C ILE A 103 -14.25 22.40 25.11
N GLN A 104 -13.54 23.33 25.77
CA GLN A 104 -13.89 23.76 27.12
C GLN A 104 -15.30 24.37 27.12
N PRO A 105 -16.21 23.95 28.02
CA PRO A 105 -17.53 24.55 28.10
C PRO A 105 -17.40 26.01 28.52
N THR A 106 -17.88 26.91 27.66
CA THR A 106 -17.97 28.34 27.96
C THR A 106 -18.82 28.52 29.22
N LYS A 107 -18.21 28.98 30.31
CA LYS A 107 -18.95 29.45 31.49
C LYS A 107 -19.77 30.66 31.08
N ILE A 108 -21.06 30.46 30.86
CA ILE A 108 -22.03 31.55 30.74
C ILE A 108 -22.27 32.03 32.18
N ALA A 109 -21.81 33.25 32.46
CA ALA A 109 -22.01 33.95 33.73
C ALA A 109 -23.39 34.62 33.77
#